data_AF-A0A088E550-F1
#
_entry.id   AF-A0A088E550-F1
#
_cell.length_a   1.000
_cell.length_b   1.000
_cell.length_c   1.000
_cell.angle_alpha   90.00
_cell.angle_beta   90.00
_cell.angle_gamma   90.00
#
_symmetry.space_group_name_H-M   'P 1'
#
loop_
_entity.id
_entity.type
_entity.pdbx_description
1 polymer ?
#
loop_
_entity_poly.entity_id
_entity_poly.type
_entity_poly.pdbx_seq_one_letter_code
_entity_poly.pdbx_strand_id
1 'polypeptide(L)'
;MTLFQEVDGLIKGNRPLFAMMLIKQFVEDHQLENPSKECEEIFRAVKVMPWMNDESWRYFAPSLPEDEIKTLALKVQDCARIYGD
;
A
#
# COMPACT_ATOMS: atom_id res chain seq x y z
N MET A 1 -6.12 -2.16 -14.94
CA MET A 1 -6.37 -2.87 -13.65
C MET A 1 -5.96 -1.91 -12.56
N THR A 2 -6.73 -1.79 -11.47
CA THR A 2 -6.46 -0.80 -10.43
C THR A 2 -5.68 -1.45 -9.27
N LEU A 3 -4.84 -0.68 -8.56
CA LEU A 3 -4.13 -1.14 -7.35
C LEU A 3 -5.07 -1.89 -6.39
N PHE A 4 -6.26 -1.34 -6.16
CA PHE A 4 -7.28 -1.96 -5.32
C PHE A 4 -7.70 -3.36 -5.81
N GLN A 5 -7.94 -3.54 -7.10
CA GLN A 5 -8.34 -4.84 -7.66
C GLN A 5 -7.26 -5.91 -7.45
N GLU A 6 -5.99 -5.54 -7.60
CA GLU A 6 -4.86 -6.44 -7.39
C GLU A 6 -4.68 -6.79 -5.92
N VAL A 7 -4.80 -5.79 -5.03
CA VAL A 7 -4.76 -5.99 -3.58
C VAL A 7 -5.90 -6.90 -3.12
N ASP A 8 -7.14 -6.66 -3.54
CA ASP A 8 -8.29 -7.49 -3.18
C ASP A 8 -8.12 -8.94 -3.68
N GLY A 9 -7.53 -9.13 -4.87
CA GLY A 9 -7.18 -10.45 -5.39
C GLY A 9 -6.12 -11.18 -4.55
N LEU A 10 -5.10 -10.48 -4.06
CA LEU A 10 -4.09 -11.05 -3.17
C LEU A 10 -4.67 -11.43 -1.80
N ILE A 11 -5.54 -10.59 -1.25
CA ILE A 11 -6.24 -10.85 0.01
C ILE A 11 -7.15 -12.07 -0.10
N LYS A 12 -8.00 -12.14 -1.12
CA LYS A 12 -8.85 -13.32 -1.40
C LYS A 12 -8.04 -14.60 -1.60
N GLY A 13 -6.79 -14.48 -2.06
CA GLY A 13 -5.83 -15.57 -2.17
C GLY A 13 -5.06 -15.91 -0.90
N ASN A 14 -5.45 -15.36 0.27
CA ASN A 14 -4.75 -15.50 1.55
C ASN A 14 -3.26 -15.06 1.50
N ARG A 15 -2.99 -13.97 0.77
CA ARG A 15 -1.65 -13.39 0.61
C ARG A 15 -1.59 -11.92 1.09
N PRO A 16 -1.96 -11.61 2.34
CA PRO A 16 -1.97 -10.23 2.85
C PRO A 16 -0.59 -9.57 2.86
N LEU A 17 0.48 -10.34 3.10
CA LEU A 17 1.85 -9.80 3.06
C LEU A 17 2.23 -9.31 1.65
N PHE A 18 1.87 -10.08 0.62
CA PHE A 18 2.10 -9.66 -0.76
C PHE A 18 1.24 -8.46 -1.14
N ALA A 19 0.02 -8.37 -0.62
CA ALA A 19 -0.83 -7.19 -0.81
C ALA A 19 -0.17 -5.92 -0.24
N MET A 20 0.39 -5.99 0.97
CA MET A 20 1.13 -4.88 1.57
C MET A 20 2.39 -4.51 0.78
N MET A 21 3.13 -5.50 0.27
CA MET A 21 4.28 -5.22 -0.59
C MET A 21 3.87 -4.55 -1.91
N LEU A 22 2.75 -4.95 -2.49
CA LEU A 22 2.25 -4.34 -3.72
C LEU A 22 1.90 -2.86 -3.49
N ILE A 23 1.25 -2.55 -2.37
CA ILE A 23 0.99 -1.16 -1.96
C ILE A 23 2.30 -0.39 -1.79
N LYS A 24 3.31 -0.99 -1.14
CA LYS A 24 4.63 -0.38 -0.96
C LYS A 24 5.32 -0.11 -2.30
N GLN A 25 5.37 -1.10 -3.17
CA GLN A 25 5.95 -0.97 -4.51
C GLN A 25 5.28 0.16 -5.28
N PHE A 26 3.94 0.20 -5.28
CA PHE A 26 3.18 1.25 -5.92
C PHE A 26 3.56 2.65 -5.40
N VAL A 27 3.70 2.82 -4.08
CA VAL A 27 4.11 4.09 -3.48
C VAL A 27 5.56 4.47 -3.82
N GLU A 28 6.44 3.51 -4.03
CA GLU A 28 7.83 3.76 -4.45
C GLU A 28 7.92 4.12 -5.94
N ASP A 29 7.09 3.52 -6.79
CA ASP A 29 7.05 3.75 -8.23
C ASP A 29 6.39 5.08 -8.62
N HIS A 30 5.60 5.67 -7.71
CA HIS A 30 4.82 6.88 -7.99
C HIS A 30 5.25 8.07 -7.14
N GLN A 31 5.31 9.23 -7.78
CA GLN A 31 5.50 10.52 -7.11
C GLN A 31 4.14 11.20 -6.94
N LEU A 32 3.98 11.91 -5.82
CA LEU A 32 2.79 12.70 -5.59
C LEU A 32 2.94 14.08 -6.24
N GLU A 33 1.97 14.47 -7.07
CA GLU A 33 1.91 15.82 -7.63
C GLU A 33 0.99 16.72 -6.79
N ASN A 34 1.56 17.70 -6.10
CA ASN A 34 0.86 18.60 -5.18
C ASN A 34 -0.01 17.87 -4.14
N PRO A 35 0.60 17.00 -3.30
CA PRO A 35 -0.16 16.22 -2.33
C PRO A 35 -0.75 17.07 -1.22
N SER A 36 -1.88 16.61 -0.68
CA SER A 36 -2.34 17.04 0.63
C SER A 36 -1.39 16.49 1.71
N LYS A 37 -1.36 17.13 2.88
CA LYS A 37 -0.59 16.64 4.04
C LYS A 37 -0.95 15.19 4.41
N GLU A 38 -2.22 14.81 4.28
CA GLU A 38 -2.68 13.43 4.51
C GLU A 38 -1.98 12.45 3.53
N CYS A 39 -1.93 12.78 2.24
CA CYS A 39 -1.29 11.93 1.25
C CYS A 39 0.23 11.81 1.46
N GLU A 40 0.89 12.89 1.87
CA GLU A 40 2.31 12.85 2.24
C GLU A 40 2.56 11.91 3.43
N GLU A 41 1.73 11.98 4.47
CA GLU A 41 1.83 11.14 5.65
C GLU A 41 1.58 9.67 5.32
N ILE A 42 0.57 9.36 4.49
CA ILE A 42 0.28 8.00 4.03
C ILE A 42 1.45 7.43 3.22
N PHE A 43 1.94 8.16 2.22
CA PHE A 43 3.06 7.70 1.40
C PHE A 43 4.32 7.51 2.24
N ARG A 44 4.62 8.43 3.16
CA ARG A 44 5.75 8.30 4.07
C ARG A 44 5.63 7.06 4.96
N ALA A 45 4.45 6.82 5.53
CA ALA A 45 4.19 5.65 6.38
C ALA A 45 4.36 4.32 5.61
N VAL A 46 3.90 4.27 4.36
CA VAL A 46 4.07 3.09 3.50
C VAL A 46 5.54 2.89 3.08
N LYS A 47 6.28 3.98 2.79
CA LYS A 47 7.70 3.89 2.42
C LYS A 47 8.60 3.34 3.52
N VAL A 48 8.26 3.58 4.79
CA VAL A 48 9.04 3.06 5.92
C VAL A 48 8.71 1.60 6.27
N MET A 49 7.69 1.00 5.65
CA MET A 49 7.47 -0.43 5.80
C MET A 49 8.70 -1.19 5.28
N PRO A 50 9.14 -2.23 5.98
CA PRO A 50 10.31 -2.99 5.54
C PRO A 50 10.02 -3.74 4.21
N TRP A 51 10.98 -4.46 3.63
CA TRP A 51 10.75 -5.44 2.52
C TRP A 51 10.84 -6.89 2.99
N MET A 52 10.12 -7.86 2.39
CA MET A 52 10.01 -9.24 2.92
C MET A 52 11.34 -9.94 3.24
N ASN A 53 12.42 -9.55 2.57
CA ASN A 53 13.78 -10.08 2.80
C ASN A 53 14.49 -9.43 4.00
N ASP A 54 13.92 -8.40 4.60
CA ASP A 54 14.40 -7.72 5.79
C ASP A 54 13.94 -8.50 7.03
N GLU A 55 14.89 -8.85 7.90
CA GLU A 55 14.63 -9.60 9.14
C GLU A 55 13.61 -8.90 10.04
N SER A 56 13.47 -7.58 9.91
CA SER A 56 12.47 -6.79 10.64
C SER A 56 11.02 -7.17 10.31
N TRP A 57 10.71 -7.82 9.18
CA TRP A 57 9.32 -8.28 8.91
C TRP A 57 8.82 -9.29 9.92
N ARG A 58 9.69 -10.16 10.44
CA ARG A 58 9.27 -11.14 11.45
C ARG A 58 8.80 -10.49 12.75
N TYR A 59 9.26 -9.26 13.02
CA TYR A 59 9.01 -8.54 14.25
C TYR A 59 8.03 -7.38 14.08
N PHE A 60 8.00 -6.75 12.90
CA PHE A 60 7.30 -5.51 12.64
C PHE A 60 6.23 -5.61 11.57
N ALA A 61 6.07 -6.74 10.86
CA ALA A 61 4.96 -6.90 9.92
C ALA A 61 3.65 -6.77 10.71
N PRO A 62 2.96 -5.62 10.63
CA PRO A 62 1.72 -5.46 11.35
C PRO A 62 0.76 -6.45 10.68
N SER A 63 0.12 -7.32 11.46
CA SER A 63 -1.03 -8.09 10.96
C SER A 63 -2.19 -7.10 10.81
N LEU A 64 -2.11 -6.22 9.81
CA LEU A 64 -3.21 -5.36 9.42
C LEU A 64 -4.39 -6.26 9.06
N PRO A 65 -5.59 -6.02 9.62
CA PRO A 65 -6.80 -6.67 9.17
C PRO A 65 -6.98 -6.50 7.66
N GLU A 66 -7.54 -7.51 7.00
CA GLU A 66 -7.74 -7.50 5.54
C GLU A 66 -8.45 -6.22 5.04
N ASP A 67 -9.44 -5.76 5.79
CA ASP A 67 -10.21 -4.55 5.48
C ASP A 67 -9.36 -3.27 5.58
N GLU A 68 -8.40 -3.23 6.49
CA GLU A 68 -7.47 -2.11 6.62
C GLU A 68 -6.46 -2.09 5.47
N ILE A 69 -5.99 -3.27 5.01
CA ILE A 69 -5.11 -3.38 3.83
C ILE A 69 -5.83 -2.86 2.58
N LYS A 70 -7.11 -3.24 2.41
CA LYS A 70 -7.95 -2.76 1.30
C LYS A 70 -8.18 -1.26 1.37
N THR A 71 -8.46 -0.74 2.57
CA THR A 71 -8.65 0.69 2.80
C THR A 71 -7.38 1.48 2.48
N LEU A 72 -6.22 0.97 2.89
CA LEU A 72 -4.92 1.58 2.57
C LEU A 72 -4.68 1.62 1.06
N ALA A 73 -4.97 0.53 0.34
CA ALA A 73 -4.83 0.48 -1.11
C ALA A 73 -5.70 1.53 -1.83
N LEU A 74 -6.96 1.72 -1.39
CA LEU A 74 -7.83 2.77 -1.92
C LEU A 74 -7.24 4.16 -1.67
N LYS A 75 -6.84 4.46 -0.42
CA LYS A 75 -6.27 5.77 -0.08
C LYS A 75 -5.00 6.08 -0.88
N VAL A 76 -4.11 5.10 -1.03
CA VAL A 76 -2.88 5.25 -1.81
C VAL A 76 -3.19 5.52 -3.29
N GLN A 77 -4.16 4.80 -3.85
CA GLN A 77 -4.62 5.00 -5.22
C GLN A 77 -5.21 6.40 -5.43
N ASP A 78 -6.07 6.86 -4.52
CA ASP A 78 -6.69 8.17 -4.58
C ASP A 78 -5.63 9.28 -4.47
N CYS A 79 -4.67 9.13 -3.56
CA CYS A 79 -3.57 10.07 -3.38
C CYS A 79 -2.66 10.18 -4.61
N ALA A 80 -2.43 9.07 -5.33
CA ALA A 80 -1.62 9.07 -6.54
C ALA A 80 -2.35 9.69 -7.75
N ARG A 81 -3.65 10.00 -7.66
CA ARG A 81 -4.49 10.54 -8.75
C ARG A 81 -4.38 9.77 -10.07
N ILE A 82 -4.05 8.48 -10.03
CA ILE A 82 -3.87 7.66 -11.26
C ILE A 82 -5.21 7.36 -11.95
N TYR A 83 -6.34 7.66 -11.30
CA TYR A 83 -7.64 7.67 -11.95
C TYR A 83 -8.35 8.98 -11.62
N GLY A 84 -8.17 9.94 -12.52
CA GLY A 84 -8.70 11.29 -12.48
C GLY A 84 -8.62 11.95 -13.85
N ASP A 85 -9.11 11.24 -14.87
CA ASP A 85 -9.78 11.72 -16.08
C ASP A 85 -10.42 10.53 -16.83
#